data_AF-A0A4Q6CFP9-F1
#
_entry.id   AF-A0A4Q6CFP9-F1
#
_cell.length_a   1.000
_cell.length_b   1.000
_cell.length_c   1.000
_cell.angle_alpha   90.00
_cell.angle_beta   90.00
_cell.angle_gamma   90.00
#
_symmetry.space_group_name_H-M   'P 1'
#
loop_
_entity.id
_entity.type
_entity.pdbx_description
1 polymer ?
#
loop_
_entity_poly.entity_id
_entity_poly.type
_entity_poly.pdbx_seq_one_letter_code
_entity_poly.pdbx_strand_id
1 'polypeptide(L)'
;MKAQLLAALLMLTTGLSLAQAGERCGEDSNRVCNQFVSRFEMLKRLNAIEGDMDQAQEDLALIESINGQTRSGLENTTENFLYVLNMIGGSTKTSEAQRAFNIIASKVEARQSLYKVTTVFGELYRTEGDVEQTIEDLNLITAAAKNGLGLREATNQFLTILQTVGGSTKTSEAQRIFGFLLEDSIATSSSALTRAFNAVYSAEGDIDQTLEDLELIRKAAKKCGSLEIATQDFLDVLRESGGSTKTSEAQRLYQNLYAL
;
A
#
# COMPACT_ATOMS: atom_id res chain seq x y z
N MET A 1 -18.94 38.75 16.25
CA MET A 1 -20.42 38.65 16.21
C MET A 1 -21.05 38.76 14.81
N LYS A 2 -20.49 39.51 13.84
CA LYS A 2 -21.07 39.60 12.47
C LYS A 2 -20.83 38.36 11.57
N ALA A 3 -19.78 37.57 11.79
CA ALA A 3 -19.48 36.38 10.98
C ALA A 3 -20.40 35.18 11.29
N GLN A 4 -20.81 34.99 12.54
CA GLN A 4 -21.74 33.92 12.94
C GLN A 4 -23.17 34.14 12.41
N LEU A 5 -23.57 35.40 12.19
CA LEU A 5 -24.86 35.71 11.58
C LEU A 5 -24.87 35.43 10.07
N LEU A 6 -23.75 35.59 9.36
CA LEU A 6 -23.66 35.25 7.94
C LEU A 6 -23.68 33.73 7.70
N ALA A 7 -23.03 32.95 8.57
CA ALA A 7 -23.07 31.49 8.51
C ALA A 7 -24.49 30.93 8.80
N ALA A 8 -25.21 31.51 9.76
CA ALA A 8 -26.60 31.15 10.02
C ALA A 8 -27.55 31.55 8.88
N LEU A 9 -27.30 32.69 8.22
CA LEU A 9 -28.11 33.17 7.10
C LEU A 9 -27.87 32.36 5.81
N LEU A 10 -26.64 31.92 5.54
CA LEU A 10 -26.34 31.00 4.44
C LEU A 10 -26.94 29.62 4.68
N MET A 11 -26.89 29.09 5.90
CA MET A 11 -27.53 27.81 6.27
C MET A 11 -29.07 27.87 6.25
N LEU A 12 -29.68 29.04 6.50
CA LEU A 12 -31.13 29.23 6.38
C LEU A 12 -31.58 29.31 4.91
N THR A 13 -30.80 29.95 4.03
CA THR A 13 -31.14 30.02 2.60
C THR A 13 -30.93 28.69 1.85
N THR A 14 -29.98 27.85 2.28
CA THR A 14 -29.81 26.50 1.73
C THR A 14 -30.75 25.49 2.37
N GLY A 15 -31.05 25.61 3.67
CA GLY A 15 -32.01 24.77 4.40
C GLY A 15 -33.45 24.91 3.93
N LEU A 16 -33.89 26.13 3.57
CA LEU A 16 -35.24 26.36 3.00
C LEU A 16 -35.39 25.83 1.57
N SER A 17 -34.30 25.59 0.83
CA SER A 17 -34.34 24.98 -0.50
C SER A 17 -34.50 23.44 -0.46
N LEU A 18 -34.18 22.80 0.67
CA LEU A 18 -34.15 21.34 0.83
C LEU A 18 -35.50 20.72 1.18
N ALA A 19 -36.33 21.39 2.01
CA ALA A 19 -37.70 20.94 2.24
C ALA A 19 -38.54 20.97 0.96
N GLN A 20 -38.23 21.89 0.04
CA GLN A 20 -38.86 21.99 -1.28
C GLN A 20 -38.23 21.11 -2.36
N ALA A 21 -37.01 20.59 -2.14
CA ALA A 21 -36.37 19.65 -3.06
C ALA A 21 -37.00 18.26 -2.98
N GLY A 22 -37.43 17.82 -1.79
CA GLY A 22 -38.09 16.52 -1.60
C GLY A 22 -39.47 16.40 -2.26
N GLU A 23 -40.23 17.51 -2.37
CA GLU A 23 -41.57 17.53 -2.97
C GLU A 23 -41.58 17.72 -4.51
N ARG A 24 -40.44 18.05 -5.12
CA ARG A 24 -40.35 18.35 -6.57
C ARG A 24 -39.94 17.16 -7.44
N CYS A 25 -39.74 15.98 -6.86
CA CYS A 25 -39.17 14.86 -7.58
C CYS A 25 -40.25 13.93 -8.19
N GLY A 26 -40.62 14.14 -9.46
CA GLY A 26 -41.39 13.19 -10.29
C GLY A 26 -40.58 11.97 -10.76
N GLU A 27 -41.19 10.96 -11.36
CA GLU A 27 -40.57 9.63 -11.61
C GLU A 27 -39.22 9.64 -12.39
N ASP A 28 -38.97 10.60 -13.30
CA ASP A 28 -37.69 10.77 -14.01
C ASP A 28 -36.61 11.57 -13.22
N SER A 29 -37.03 12.28 -12.18
CA SER A 29 -36.14 13.08 -11.33
C SER A 29 -35.49 12.28 -10.20
N ASN A 30 -35.89 11.02 -10.03
CA ASN A 30 -35.42 10.15 -8.96
C ASN A 30 -33.88 9.97 -9.00
N ARG A 31 -33.29 9.95 -10.20
CA ARG A 31 -31.83 9.85 -10.37
C ARG A 31 -31.09 11.14 -9.97
N VAL A 32 -31.66 12.30 -10.30
CA VAL A 32 -31.08 13.61 -10.00
C VAL A 32 -31.21 13.91 -8.50
N CYS A 33 -32.39 13.64 -7.92
CA CYS A 33 -32.64 13.83 -6.49
C CYS A 33 -31.77 12.91 -5.63
N ASN A 34 -31.59 11.63 -6.02
CA ASN A 34 -30.68 10.71 -5.33
C ASN A 34 -29.21 11.17 -5.39
N GLN A 35 -28.78 11.79 -6.49
CA GLN A 35 -27.43 12.33 -6.62
C GLN A 35 -27.20 13.57 -5.72
N PHE A 36 -28.19 14.47 -5.63
CA PHE A 36 -28.13 15.63 -4.74
C PHE A 36 -28.11 15.23 -3.26
N VAL A 37 -28.96 14.28 -2.86
CA VAL A 37 -29.00 13.77 -1.49
C VAL A 37 -27.67 13.11 -1.12
N SER A 38 -27.11 12.29 -2.01
CA SER A 38 -25.80 11.65 -1.78
C SER A 38 -24.68 12.69 -1.63
N ARG A 39 -24.62 13.70 -2.50
CA ARG A 39 -23.61 14.76 -2.45
C ARG A 39 -23.66 15.58 -1.15
N PHE A 40 -24.86 15.94 -0.70
CA PHE A 40 -25.05 16.67 0.56
C PHE A 40 -24.61 15.86 1.77
N GLU A 41 -24.96 14.58 1.83
CA GLU A 41 -24.51 13.70 2.92
C GLU A 41 -22.98 13.54 2.92
N MET A 42 -22.34 13.41 1.75
CA MET A 42 -20.87 13.32 1.69
C MET A 42 -20.21 14.61 2.18
N LEU A 43 -20.72 15.78 1.77
CA LEU A 43 -20.21 17.07 2.23
C LEU A 43 -20.35 17.24 3.74
N LYS A 44 -21.49 16.83 4.30
CA LYS A 44 -21.73 16.87 5.75
C LYS A 44 -20.71 16.02 6.52
N ARG A 45 -20.39 14.84 6.00
CA ARG A 45 -19.40 13.93 6.60
C ARG A 45 -17.98 14.47 6.51
N LEU A 46 -17.60 15.03 5.36
CA LEU A 46 -16.31 15.70 5.15
C LEU A 46 -16.15 16.88 6.10
N ASN A 47 -17.14 17.77 6.14
CA ASN A 47 -17.13 18.94 7.03
C ASN A 47 -17.09 18.56 8.52
N ALA A 48 -17.62 17.38 8.90
CA ALA A 48 -17.52 16.90 10.28
C ALA A 48 -16.08 16.55 10.70
N ILE A 49 -15.19 16.22 9.75
CA ILE A 49 -13.78 15.94 10.00
C ILE A 49 -12.94 17.20 9.77
N GLU A 50 -13.15 17.88 8.64
CA GLU A 50 -12.41 19.08 8.24
C GLU A 50 -12.65 20.26 9.21
N GLY A 51 -13.90 20.45 9.66
CA GLY A 51 -14.29 21.63 10.42
C GLY A 51 -14.32 22.93 9.61
N ASP A 52 -13.89 22.88 8.35
CA ASP A 52 -13.90 23.95 7.36
C ASP A 52 -14.70 23.51 6.12
N MET A 53 -15.68 24.33 5.73
CA MET A 53 -16.60 24.01 4.64
C MET A 53 -15.94 24.16 3.26
N ASP A 54 -14.99 25.09 3.10
CA ASP A 54 -14.28 25.28 1.84
C ASP A 54 -13.37 24.07 1.61
N GLN A 55 -12.67 23.62 2.65
CA GLN A 55 -11.85 22.41 2.58
C GLN A 55 -12.67 21.15 2.27
N ALA A 56 -13.82 20.99 2.93
CA ALA A 56 -14.74 19.89 2.66
C ALA A 56 -15.29 19.90 1.21
N GLN A 57 -15.47 21.08 0.62
CA GLN A 57 -15.88 21.21 -0.79
C GLN A 57 -14.75 20.83 -1.75
N GLU A 58 -13.50 21.21 -1.45
CA GLU A 58 -12.33 20.78 -2.22
C GLU A 58 -12.18 19.26 -2.20
N ASP A 59 -12.31 18.64 -1.03
CA ASP A 59 -12.26 17.19 -0.87
C ASP A 59 -13.36 16.48 -1.65
N LEU A 60 -14.59 17.02 -1.60
CA LEU A 60 -15.71 16.48 -2.35
C LEU A 60 -15.47 16.58 -3.86
N ALA A 61 -14.91 17.68 -4.35
CA ALA A 61 -14.57 17.83 -5.77
C ALA A 61 -13.51 16.81 -6.21
N LEU A 62 -12.51 16.55 -5.37
CA LEU A 62 -11.53 15.49 -5.59
C LEU A 62 -12.19 14.11 -5.62
N ILE A 63 -13.05 13.80 -4.66
CA ILE A 63 -13.80 12.53 -4.58
C ILE A 63 -14.67 12.34 -5.83
N GLU A 64 -15.39 13.37 -6.28
CA GLU A 64 -16.22 13.33 -7.48
C GLU A 64 -15.38 13.04 -8.74
N SER A 65 -14.21 13.66 -8.85
CA SER A 65 -13.24 13.41 -9.92
C SER A 65 -12.76 11.96 -9.93
N ILE A 66 -12.30 11.45 -8.78
CA ILE A 66 -11.82 10.06 -8.63
C ILE A 66 -12.93 9.04 -8.84
N ASN A 67 -14.16 9.33 -8.39
CA ASN A 67 -15.32 8.48 -8.63
C ASN A 67 -15.61 8.36 -10.13
N GLY A 68 -15.46 9.46 -10.89
CA GLY A 68 -15.59 9.44 -12.35
C GLY A 68 -14.54 8.55 -13.04
N GLN A 69 -13.32 8.51 -12.49
CA GLN A 69 -12.22 7.70 -13.02
C GLN A 69 -12.36 6.21 -12.67
N THR A 70 -12.61 5.90 -11.40
CA THR A 70 -12.60 4.52 -10.87
C THR A 70 -13.95 3.82 -10.96
N ARG A 71 -15.05 4.58 -11.16
CA ARG A 71 -16.44 4.09 -11.18
C ARG A 71 -16.83 3.32 -9.91
N SER A 72 -16.23 3.68 -8.78
CA SER A 72 -16.40 2.99 -7.50
C SER A 72 -17.72 3.30 -6.79
N GLY A 73 -18.45 4.34 -7.22
CA GLY A 73 -19.60 4.91 -6.54
C GLY A 73 -19.19 6.04 -5.59
N LEU A 74 -19.99 7.11 -5.53
CA LEU A 74 -19.65 8.31 -4.76
C LEU A 74 -19.50 8.02 -3.27
N GLU A 75 -20.43 7.25 -2.71
CA GLU A 75 -20.39 6.79 -1.31
C GLU A 75 -19.08 6.06 -0.99
N ASN A 76 -18.78 5.00 -1.76
CA ASN A 76 -17.59 4.18 -1.55
C ASN A 76 -16.31 5.00 -1.75
N THR A 77 -16.27 5.91 -2.73
CA THR A 77 -15.11 6.78 -2.94
C THR A 77 -14.91 7.71 -1.75
N THR A 78 -16.00 8.25 -1.19
CA THR A 78 -15.96 9.06 0.03
C THR A 78 -15.48 8.27 1.23
N GLU A 79 -15.98 7.05 1.46
CA GLU A 79 -15.51 6.19 2.55
C GLU A 79 -14.01 5.92 2.47
N ASN A 80 -13.49 5.66 1.27
CA ASN A 80 -12.07 5.43 1.07
C ASN A 80 -11.24 6.69 1.32
N PHE A 81 -11.71 7.86 0.89
CA PHE A 81 -11.04 9.13 1.20
C PHE A 81 -11.04 9.41 2.70
N LEU A 82 -12.21 9.29 3.36
CA LEU A 82 -12.34 9.52 4.80
C LEU A 82 -11.46 8.56 5.61
N TYR A 83 -11.31 7.32 5.16
CA TYR A 83 -10.37 6.38 5.76
C TYR A 83 -8.92 6.89 5.68
N VAL A 84 -8.47 7.34 4.50
CA VAL A 84 -7.12 7.89 4.31
C VAL A 84 -6.92 9.16 5.13
N LEU A 85 -7.89 10.08 5.09
CA LEU A 85 -7.87 11.35 5.82
C LEU A 85 -7.71 11.12 7.33
N ASN A 86 -8.58 10.32 7.93
CA ASN A 86 -8.52 10.02 9.37
C ASN A 86 -7.23 9.30 9.76
N MET A 87 -6.73 8.43 8.88
CA MET A 87 -5.50 7.68 9.15
C MET A 87 -4.25 8.56 9.17
N ILE A 88 -4.14 9.54 8.27
CA ILE A 88 -2.96 10.40 8.15
C ILE A 88 -2.97 11.51 9.23
N GLY A 89 -4.13 12.03 9.61
CA GLY A 89 -4.22 13.03 10.69
C GLY A 89 -5.48 13.89 10.72
N GLY A 90 -6.53 13.50 10.00
CA GLY A 90 -7.76 14.27 9.87
C GLY A 90 -7.51 15.65 9.23
N SER A 91 -8.25 16.64 9.70
CA SER A 91 -8.19 18.04 9.23
C SER A 91 -6.83 18.72 9.34
N THR A 92 -5.90 18.16 10.12
CA THR A 92 -4.55 18.74 10.25
C THR A 92 -3.63 18.36 9.09
N LYS A 93 -4.01 17.33 8.31
CA LYS A 93 -3.19 16.74 7.25
C LYS A 93 -3.96 16.57 5.93
N THR A 94 -4.96 17.41 5.68
CA THR A 94 -5.85 17.29 4.53
C THR A 94 -5.11 17.27 3.20
N SER A 95 -4.15 18.18 2.97
CA SER A 95 -3.37 18.19 1.71
C SER A 95 -2.53 16.91 1.50
N GLU A 96 -1.98 16.34 2.57
CA GLU A 96 -1.23 15.07 2.50
C GLU A 96 -2.18 13.91 2.17
N ALA A 97 -3.38 13.89 2.78
CA ALA A 97 -4.41 12.89 2.49
C ALA A 97 -4.95 12.99 1.06
N GLN A 98 -5.23 14.20 0.56
CA GLN A 98 -5.62 14.45 -0.83
C GLN A 98 -4.57 13.94 -1.81
N ARG A 99 -3.28 14.20 -1.55
CA ARG A 99 -2.18 13.72 -2.38
C ARG A 99 -2.08 12.19 -2.35
N ALA A 100 -2.09 11.59 -1.16
CA ALA A 100 -2.07 10.14 -1.02
C ALA A 100 -3.25 9.49 -1.75
N PHE A 101 -4.45 10.06 -1.63
CA PHE A 101 -5.66 9.53 -2.26
C PHE A 101 -5.63 9.63 -3.79
N ASN A 102 -5.11 10.73 -4.35
CA ASN A 102 -4.84 10.83 -5.79
C ASN A 102 -3.90 9.72 -6.28
N ILE A 103 -2.83 9.45 -5.52
CA ILE A 103 -1.88 8.39 -5.87
C ILE A 103 -2.56 7.03 -5.80
N ILE A 104 -3.28 6.72 -4.72
CA ILE A 104 -4.05 5.48 -4.58
C ILE A 104 -4.97 5.28 -5.78
N ALA A 105 -5.75 6.31 -6.14
CA ALA A 105 -6.65 6.26 -7.30
C ALA A 105 -5.90 5.99 -8.61
N SER A 106 -4.73 6.60 -8.81
CA SER A 106 -3.90 6.38 -10.01
C SER A 106 -3.34 4.96 -10.13
N LYS A 107 -3.29 4.19 -9.03
CA LYS A 107 -2.82 2.81 -9.00
C LYS A 107 -3.94 1.78 -9.16
N VAL A 108 -5.19 2.20 -9.17
CA VAL A 108 -6.33 1.29 -9.38
C VAL A 108 -6.32 0.77 -10.82
N GLU A 109 -6.12 -0.53 -10.97
CA GLU A 109 -6.18 -1.22 -12.26
C GLU A 109 -7.58 -1.74 -12.59
N ALA A 110 -7.82 -2.12 -13.84
CA ALA A 110 -9.11 -2.60 -14.34
C ALA A 110 -9.73 -3.78 -13.56
N ARG A 111 -8.92 -4.56 -12.83
CA ARG A 111 -9.38 -5.70 -11.99
C ARG A 111 -9.27 -5.45 -10.49
N GLN A 112 -8.86 -4.26 -10.08
CA GLN A 112 -8.73 -3.87 -8.69
C GLN A 112 -9.85 -2.87 -8.34
N SER A 113 -10.33 -2.93 -7.11
CA SER A 113 -11.21 -1.87 -6.60
C SER A 113 -10.38 -0.84 -5.87
N LEU A 114 -10.85 0.41 -5.85
CA LEU A 114 -10.27 1.48 -5.04
C LEU A 114 -10.05 1.02 -3.59
N TYR A 115 -11.04 0.36 -3.01
CA TYR A 115 -10.97 -0.26 -1.68
C TYR A 115 -9.75 -1.15 -1.45
N LYS A 116 -9.37 -1.99 -2.43
CA LYS A 116 -8.21 -2.88 -2.27
C LYS A 116 -6.90 -2.10 -2.18
N VAL A 117 -6.72 -1.10 -3.05
CA VAL A 117 -5.51 -0.28 -3.07
C VAL A 117 -5.44 0.61 -1.83
N THR A 118 -6.56 1.21 -1.42
CA THR A 118 -6.67 1.98 -0.16
C THR A 118 -6.31 1.12 1.06
N THR A 119 -6.78 -0.13 1.09
CA THR A 119 -6.46 -1.06 2.19
C THR A 119 -4.97 -1.33 2.26
N VAL A 120 -4.32 -1.59 1.11
CA VAL A 120 -2.86 -1.80 1.04
C VAL A 120 -2.11 -0.56 1.51
N PHE A 121 -2.48 0.62 1.03
CA PHE A 121 -1.89 1.87 1.50
C PHE A 121 -2.00 2.02 3.02
N GLY A 122 -3.16 1.68 3.61
CA GLY A 122 -3.34 1.75 5.05
C GLY A 122 -2.58 0.71 5.87
N GLU A 123 -2.29 -0.47 5.30
CA GLU A 123 -1.39 -1.44 5.95
C GLU A 123 0.06 -0.97 5.94
N LEU A 124 0.51 -0.42 4.81
CA LEU A 124 1.84 0.17 4.68
C LEU A 124 2.01 1.36 5.63
N TYR A 125 1.05 2.30 5.65
CA TYR A 125 1.11 3.48 6.50
C TYR A 125 1.17 3.15 7.99
N ARG A 126 0.48 2.10 8.45
CA ARG A 126 0.59 1.65 9.84
C ARG A 126 1.98 1.12 10.20
N THR A 127 2.73 0.64 9.23
CA THR A 127 4.06 0.09 9.43
C THR A 127 5.11 1.19 9.29
N GLU A 128 5.02 2.00 8.23
CA GLU A 128 5.94 3.11 7.93
C GLU A 128 5.76 4.30 8.89
N GLY A 129 4.52 4.72 9.13
CA GLY A 129 4.20 5.95 9.86
C GLY A 129 4.51 7.24 9.08
N ASP A 130 5.00 7.14 7.85
CA ASP A 130 5.33 8.26 6.97
C ASP A 130 4.64 8.12 5.60
N VAL A 131 4.03 9.21 5.12
CA VAL A 131 3.24 9.22 3.89
C VAL A 131 4.11 9.02 2.65
N GLU A 132 5.31 9.61 2.59
CA GLU A 132 6.19 9.51 1.42
C GLU A 132 6.74 8.08 1.28
N GLN A 133 7.24 7.50 2.37
CA GLN A 133 7.68 6.11 2.39
C GLN A 133 6.55 5.15 1.99
N THR A 134 5.35 5.35 2.55
CA THR A 134 4.16 4.57 2.19
C THR A 134 3.84 4.66 0.68
N ILE A 135 4.00 5.83 0.07
CA ILE A 135 3.78 6.04 -1.36
C ILE A 135 4.83 5.29 -2.18
N GLU A 136 6.10 5.38 -1.80
CA GLU A 136 7.21 4.67 -2.45
C GLU A 136 6.99 3.15 -2.41
N ASP A 137 6.61 2.62 -1.24
CA ASP A 137 6.32 1.20 -1.06
C ASP A 137 5.11 0.76 -1.89
N LEU A 138 4.03 1.56 -1.89
CA LEU A 138 2.87 1.30 -2.73
C LEU A 138 3.23 1.27 -4.22
N ASN A 139 4.16 2.14 -4.66
CA ASN A 139 4.64 2.15 -6.05
C ASN A 139 5.36 0.83 -6.38
N LEU A 140 6.23 0.35 -5.50
CA LEU A 140 6.95 -0.92 -5.69
C LEU A 140 5.99 -2.12 -5.71
N ILE A 141 5.08 -2.19 -4.73
CA ILE A 141 4.10 -3.27 -4.61
C ILE A 141 3.15 -3.31 -5.82
N THR A 142 2.68 -2.16 -6.27
CA THR A 142 1.78 -2.10 -7.44
C THR A 142 2.52 -2.42 -8.74
N ALA A 143 3.81 -2.08 -8.86
CA ALA A 143 4.65 -2.52 -9.97
C ALA A 143 4.88 -4.04 -9.96
N ALA A 144 5.13 -4.63 -8.78
CA ALA A 144 5.25 -6.08 -8.64
C ALA A 144 3.93 -6.79 -9.00
N ALA A 145 2.79 -6.23 -8.57
CA ALA A 145 1.47 -6.76 -8.88
C ALA A 145 1.18 -6.78 -10.39
N LYS A 146 1.59 -5.72 -11.11
CA LYS A 146 1.54 -5.62 -12.59
C LYS A 146 2.31 -6.74 -13.27
N ASN A 147 3.43 -7.15 -12.69
CA ASN A 147 4.31 -8.19 -13.20
C ASN A 147 3.88 -9.61 -12.79
N GLY A 148 2.66 -9.78 -12.25
CA GLY A 148 2.05 -11.10 -12.04
C GLY A 148 2.03 -11.59 -10.60
N LEU A 149 2.68 -10.89 -9.66
CA LEU A 149 2.73 -11.31 -8.25
C LEU A 149 1.38 -11.17 -7.52
N GLY A 150 0.44 -10.41 -8.06
CA GLY A 150 -0.83 -10.10 -7.38
C GLY A 150 -0.65 -9.13 -6.20
N LEU A 151 -1.57 -8.19 -6.04
CA LEU A 151 -1.40 -7.08 -5.10
C LEU A 151 -1.24 -7.51 -3.64
N ARG A 152 -2.08 -8.46 -3.18
CA ARG A 152 -2.06 -8.92 -1.79
C ARG A 152 -0.78 -9.69 -1.46
N GLU A 153 -0.34 -10.56 -2.37
CA GLU A 153 0.88 -11.34 -2.18
C GLU A 153 2.11 -10.43 -2.21
N ALA A 154 2.20 -9.49 -3.15
CA ALA A 154 3.25 -8.47 -3.17
C ALA A 154 3.30 -7.65 -1.86
N THR A 155 2.13 -7.23 -1.35
CA THR A 155 2.03 -6.50 -0.08
C THR A 155 2.55 -7.33 1.10
N ASN A 156 2.09 -8.58 1.22
CA ASN A 156 2.49 -9.47 2.30
C ASN A 156 4.00 -9.75 2.27
N GLN A 157 4.56 -9.96 1.08
CA GLN A 157 6.00 -10.20 0.93
C GLN A 157 6.81 -8.98 1.34
N PHE A 158 6.43 -7.79 0.87
CA PHE A 158 7.09 -6.55 1.26
C PHE A 158 7.04 -6.32 2.77
N LEU A 159 5.85 -6.41 3.38
CA LEU A 159 5.68 -6.24 4.83
C LEU A 159 6.48 -7.27 5.64
N THR A 160 6.58 -8.51 5.14
CA THR A 160 7.40 -9.54 5.78
C THR A 160 8.87 -9.16 5.76
N ILE A 161 9.39 -8.72 4.60
CA ILE A 161 10.79 -8.29 4.45
C ILE A 161 11.07 -7.11 5.37
N LEU A 162 10.21 -6.08 5.32
CA LEU A 162 10.31 -4.89 6.15
C LEU A 162 10.37 -5.25 7.64
N GLN A 163 9.48 -6.13 8.10
CA GLN A 163 9.49 -6.59 9.48
C GLN A 163 10.76 -7.37 9.83
N THR A 164 11.26 -8.23 8.93
CA THR A 164 12.49 -8.99 9.13
C THR A 164 13.72 -8.10 9.32
N VAL A 165 13.85 -7.03 8.54
CA VAL A 165 15.08 -6.22 8.53
C VAL A 165 15.12 -5.13 9.60
N GLY A 166 13.99 -4.77 10.21
CA GLY A 166 13.96 -3.78 11.29
C GLY A 166 12.78 -2.79 11.27
N GLY A 167 11.74 -3.06 10.48
CA GLY A 167 10.57 -2.21 10.34
C GLY A 167 10.88 -0.89 9.62
N SER A 168 10.11 0.15 9.93
CA SER A 168 10.19 1.48 9.28
C SER A 168 11.52 2.22 9.41
N THR A 169 12.44 1.75 10.26
CA THR A 169 13.81 2.31 10.33
C THR A 169 14.72 1.79 9.22
N LYS A 170 14.26 0.80 8.46
CA LYS A 170 14.99 0.03 7.45
C LYS A 170 14.23 -0.10 6.13
N THR A 171 13.37 0.88 5.84
CA THR A 171 12.51 0.90 4.65
C THR A 171 13.33 0.83 3.36
N SER A 172 14.36 1.67 3.21
CA SER A 172 15.21 1.64 2.01
C SER A 172 15.91 0.30 1.79
N GLU A 173 16.37 -0.35 2.86
CA GLU A 173 16.93 -1.69 2.78
C GLU A 173 15.87 -2.73 2.39
N ALA A 174 14.67 -2.67 2.97
CA ALA A 174 13.54 -3.54 2.63
C ALA A 174 13.11 -3.39 1.17
N GLN A 175 13.05 -2.15 0.66
CA GLN A 175 12.77 -1.83 -0.73
C GLN A 175 13.82 -2.44 -1.67
N ARG A 176 15.11 -2.34 -1.33
CA ARG A 176 16.20 -2.95 -2.11
C ARG A 176 16.07 -4.47 -2.17
N ILE A 177 15.84 -5.12 -1.03
CA ILE A 177 15.65 -6.58 -0.96
C ILE A 177 14.43 -6.99 -1.77
N PHE A 178 13.31 -6.30 -1.60
CA PHE A 178 12.09 -6.60 -2.35
C PHE A 178 12.31 -6.47 -3.85
N GLY A 179 12.99 -5.42 -4.31
CA GLY A 179 13.40 -5.26 -5.71
C GLY A 179 14.25 -6.44 -6.22
N PHE A 180 15.28 -6.83 -5.48
CA PHE A 180 16.13 -7.97 -5.82
C PHE A 180 15.35 -9.29 -5.95
N LEU A 181 14.41 -9.55 -5.03
CA LEU A 181 13.60 -10.77 -5.07
C LEU A 181 12.60 -10.78 -6.26
N LEU A 182 12.23 -9.61 -6.77
CA LEU A 182 11.34 -9.47 -7.94
C LEU A 182 12.04 -9.61 -9.28
N GLU A 183 13.32 -9.21 -9.40
CA GLU A 183 14.07 -9.27 -10.67
C GLU A 183 14.12 -10.69 -11.26
N ASP A 184 13.96 -11.71 -10.42
CA ASP A 184 14.10 -13.12 -10.80
C ASP A 184 12.88 -13.99 -10.47
N SER A 185 11.77 -13.39 -10.04
CA SER A 185 10.54 -14.12 -9.69
C SER A 185 9.82 -14.74 -10.89
N ILE A 186 10.30 -14.50 -12.12
CA ILE A 186 9.75 -15.10 -13.35
C ILE A 186 10.10 -16.60 -13.44
N ALA A 187 11.18 -17.06 -12.79
CA ALA A 187 11.64 -18.45 -12.83
C ALA A 187 11.46 -19.24 -11.51
N THR A 188 11.17 -18.56 -10.40
CA THR A 188 11.07 -19.19 -9.07
C THR A 188 9.97 -18.50 -8.26
N SER A 189 9.19 -19.26 -7.49
CA SER A 189 8.14 -18.72 -6.63
C SER A 189 8.71 -17.65 -5.70
N SER A 190 8.25 -16.41 -5.84
CA SER A 190 8.63 -15.25 -5.03
C SER A 190 8.50 -15.54 -3.53
N SER A 191 7.42 -16.22 -3.12
CA SER A 191 7.22 -16.63 -1.72
C SER A 191 8.29 -17.61 -1.21
N ALA A 192 8.85 -18.46 -2.07
CA ALA A 192 9.95 -19.33 -1.71
C ALA A 192 11.27 -18.56 -1.57
N LEU A 193 11.51 -17.57 -2.44
CA LEU A 193 12.64 -16.65 -2.35
C LEU A 193 12.59 -15.79 -1.08
N THR A 194 11.43 -15.23 -0.73
CA THR A 194 11.27 -14.49 0.54
C THR A 194 11.54 -15.37 1.76
N ARG A 195 11.09 -16.64 1.75
CA ARG A 195 11.39 -17.59 2.83
C ARG A 195 12.88 -17.91 2.93
N ALA A 196 13.54 -18.13 1.80
CA ALA A 196 14.98 -18.35 1.75
C ALA A 196 15.74 -17.13 2.30
N PHE A 197 15.37 -15.92 1.87
CA PHE A 197 15.93 -14.67 2.38
C PHE A 197 15.83 -14.58 3.90
N ASN A 198 14.62 -14.75 4.45
CA ASN A 198 14.42 -14.64 5.89
C ASN A 198 15.26 -15.67 6.67
N ALA A 199 15.40 -16.90 6.14
CA ALA A 199 16.17 -17.95 6.78
C ALA A 199 17.67 -17.65 6.81
N VAL A 200 18.23 -17.19 5.68
CA VAL A 200 19.65 -16.82 5.56
C VAL A 200 19.94 -15.57 6.38
N TYR A 201 19.12 -14.53 6.27
CA TYR A 201 19.27 -13.31 7.06
C TYR A 201 19.20 -13.59 8.57
N SER A 202 18.34 -14.49 9.01
CA SER A 202 18.27 -14.89 10.43
C SER A 202 19.54 -15.59 10.92
N ALA A 203 20.28 -16.25 10.02
CA ALA A 203 21.53 -16.92 10.35
C ALA A 203 22.74 -15.97 10.33
N GLU A 204 22.70 -14.94 9.48
CA GLU A 204 23.86 -14.08 9.20
C GLU A 204 23.76 -12.69 9.83
N GLY A 205 22.58 -12.09 9.78
CA GLY A 205 22.31 -10.75 10.29
C GLY A 205 22.86 -9.60 9.42
N ASP A 206 23.47 -9.90 8.27
CA ASP A 206 24.00 -8.91 7.34
C ASP A 206 23.28 -9.01 5.98
N ILE A 207 22.75 -7.89 5.50
CA ILE A 207 21.90 -7.88 4.30
C ILE A 207 22.72 -8.12 3.04
N ASP A 208 23.90 -7.49 2.90
CA ASP A 208 24.71 -7.61 1.69
C ASP A 208 25.21 -9.05 1.54
N GLN A 209 25.70 -9.62 2.65
CA GLN A 209 26.10 -11.01 2.72
C GLN A 209 24.95 -11.96 2.36
N THR A 210 23.77 -11.76 2.96
CA THR A 210 22.59 -12.58 2.66
C THR A 210 22.16 -12.49 1.19
N LEU A 211 22.27 -11.32 0.55
CA LEU A 211 21.93 -11.18 -0.87
C LEU A 211 22.94 -11.92 -1.76
N GLU A 212 24.24 -11.83 -1.47
CA GLU A 212 25.27 -12.62 -2.15
C GLU A 212 25.03 -14.13 -2.00
N ASP A 213 24.69 -14.57 -0.79
CA ASP A 213 24.42 -15.98 -0.49
C ASP A 213 23.14 -16.49 -1.14
N LEU A 214 22.11 -15.65 -1.25
CA LEU A 214 20.93 -15.96 -2.04
C LEU A 214 21.26 -16.16 -3.52
N GLU A 215 22.17 -15.39 -4.11
CA GLU A 215 22.58 -15.65 -5.49
C GLU A 215 23.23 -17.03 -5.64
N LEU A 216 24.06 -17.45 -4.68
CA LEU A 216 24.68 -18.77 -4.67
C LEU A 216 23.62 -19.87 -4.51
N ILE A 217 22.72 -19.72 -3.55
CA ILE A 217 21.60 -20.64 -3.31
C ILE A 217 20.74 -20.77 -4.57
N ARG A 218 20.49 -19.67 -5.29
CA ARG A 218 19.71 -19.69 -6.53
C ARG A 218 20.43 -20.43 -7.65
N LYS A 219 21.77 -20.27 -7.77
CA LYS A 219 22.57 -21.04 -8.74
C LYS A 219 22.55 -22.54 -8.40
N ALA A 220 22.66 -22.90 -7.13
CA ALA A 220 22.53 -24.28 -6.65
C ALA A 220 21.13 -24.86 -6.90
N ALA A 221 20.08 -24.09 -6.62
CA ALA A 221 18.69 -24.47 -6.85
C ALA A 221 18.41 -24.81 -8.32
N LYS A 222 19.04 -24.10 -9.26
CA LYS A 222 18.97 -24.44 -10.70
C LYS A 222 19.59 -25.80 -11.03
N LYS A 223 20.57 -26.26 -10.23
CA LYS A 223 21.23 -27.56 -10.40
C LYS A 223 20.49 -28.71 -9.71
N CYS A 224 20.02 -28.54 -8.48
CA CYS A 224 19.27 -29.59 -7.78
C CYS A 224 17.75 -29.56 -8.03
N GLY A 225 17.23 -28.50 -8.66
CA GLY A 225 15.82 -28.36 -8.97
C GLY A 225 14.93 -27.90 -7.80
N SER A 226 15.50 -27.57 -6.64
CA SER A 226 14.74 -27.14 -5.47
C SER A 226 15.45 -26.02 -4.70
N LEU A 227 14.80 -24.85 -4.62
CA LEU A 227 15.29 -23.73 -3.81
C LEU A 227 15.31 -24.08 -2.32
N GLU A 228 14.33 -24.86 -1.85
CA GLU A 228 14.23 -25.27 -0.45
C GLU A 228 15.41 -26.15 -0.05
N ILE A 229 15.76 -27.14 -0.88
CA ILE A 229 16.93 -28.02 -0.64
C ILE A 229 18.22 -27.19 -0.69
N ALA A 230 18.38 -26.36 -1.72
CA ALA A 230 19.57 -25.50 -1.85
C ALA A 230 19.73 -24.57 -0.65
N THR A 231 18.65 -23.98 -0.15
CA THR A 231 18.67 -23.11 1.04
C THR A 231 19.06 -23.89 2.28
N GLN A 232 18.47 -25.07 2.50
CA GLN A 232 18.77 -25.90 3.67
C GLN A 232 20.24 -26.35 3.68
N ASP A 233 20.76 -26.79 2.53
CA ASP A 233 22.15 -27.18 2.38
C ASP A 233 23.10 -26.00 2.70
N PHE A 234 22.74 -24.78 2.27
CA PHE A 234 23.55 -23.60 2.58
C PHE A 234 23.58 -23.33 4.08
N LEU A 235 22.42 -23.37 4.75
CA LEU A 235 22.31 -23.15 6.19
C LEU A 235 23.07 -24.22 6.99
N ASP A 236 23.06 -25.47 6.53
CA ASP A 236 23.80 -26.56 7.15
C ASP A 236 25.31 -26.34 7.00
N VAL A 237 25.79 -25.98 5.80
CA VAL A 237 27.20 -25.63 5.56
C VAL A 237 27.63 -24.42 6.38
N LEU A 238 26.79 -23.39 6.48
CA LEU A 238 27.06 -22.20 7.29
C LEU A 238 27.20 -22.58 8.77
N ARG A 239 26.28 -23.39 9.30
CA ARG A 239 26.32 -23.86 10.70
C ARG A 239 27.57 -24.69 10.98
N GLU A 240 27.96 -25.59 10.08
CA GLU A 240 29.15 -26.43 10.23
C GLU A 240 30.46 -25.63 10.14
N SER A 241 30.48 -24.57 9.34
CA SER A 241 31.67 -23.73 9.15
C SER A 241 31.97 -22.81 10.35
N GLY A 242 31.01 -22.61 11.26
CA GLY A 242 31.14 -21.70 12.40
C GLY A 242 30.18 -20.50 12.37
N GLY A 243 29.10 -20.59 11.57
CA GLY A 243 28.06 -19.58 11.47
C GLY A 243 28.51 -18.31 10.73
N SER A 244 27.85 -17.19 11.05
CA SER A 244 28.04 -15.88 10.43
C SER A 244 29.47 -15.32 10.49
N THR A 245 30.34 -15.84 11.36
CA THR A 245 31.74 -15.41 11.46
C THR A 245 32.65 -16.02 10.40
N LYS A 246 32.16 -17.04 9.67
CA LYS A 246 32.92 -17.79 8.68
C LYS A 246 32.20 -17.93 7.35
N THR A 247 31.39 -16.93 6.98
CA THR A 247 30.57 -17.01 5.76
C THR A 247 31.39 -17.28 4.50
N SER A 248 32.57 -16.67 4.31
CA SER A 248 33.40 -16.97 3.13
C SER A 248 33.88 -18.43 3.05
N GLU A 249 34.12 -19.08 4.19
CA GLU A 249 34.45 -20.51 4.24
C GLU A 249 33.24 -21.36 3.86
N ALA A 250 32.06 -21.01 4.42
CA ALA A 250 30.78 -21.65 4.10
C ALA A 250 30.43 -21.53 2.62
N GLN A 251 30.54 -20.33 2.04
CA GLN A 251 30.35 -20.07 0.61
C GLN A 251 31.22 -20.95 -0.26
N ARG A 252 32.51 -21.07 0.06
CA ARG A 252 33.44 -21.92 -0.69
C ARG A 252 33.06 -23.39 -0.62
N LEU A 253 32.70 -23.89 0.56
CA LEU A 253 32.24 -25.27 0.74
C LEU A 253 30.94 -25.54 -0.02
N TYR A 254 30.02 -24.59 0.02
CA TYR A 254 28.74 -24.67 -0.68
C TYR A 254 28.91 -24.66 -2.22
N GLN A 255 29.78 -23.78 -2.73
CA GLN A 255 30.15 -23.76 -4.15
C GLN A 255 30.76 -25.10 -4.59
N ASN A 256 31.64 -25.70 -3.77
CA ASN A 256 32.21 -27.02 -4.07
C ASN A 256 31.15 -28.13 -4.07
N LEU A 257 30.20 -28.12 -3.12
CA LEU A 257 29.10 -29.08 -3.03
C LEU A 257 28.27 -29.13 -4.33
N TYR A 258 28.00 -27.95 -4.90
CA TYR A 258 27.19 -27.80 -6.10
C TYR A 258 28.00 -27.60 -7.39
N ALA A 259 29.34 -27.63 -7.31
CA ALA A 259 30.29 -27.33 -8.40
C ALA A 259 29.97 -26.02 -9.15
N LEU A 260 29.63 -24.95 -8.42
CA LEU A 260 29.18 -23.64 -8.95
C LEU A 260 30.28 -22.83 -9.62
#